data_AF-A0A7S1YHR6-F1
#
_entry.id   AF-A0A7S1YHR6-F1
#
_cell.length_a   1.000
_cell.length_b   1.000
_cell.length_c   1.000
_cell.angle_alpha   90.00
_cell.angle_beta   90.00
_cell.angle_gamma   90.00
#
_symmetry.space_group_name_H-M   'P 1'
#
loop_
_entity.id
_entity.type
_entity.pdbx_description
1 polymer ?
#
loop_
_entity_poly.entity_id
_entity_poly.type
_entity_poly.pdbx_seq_one_letter_code
_entity_poly.pdbx_strand_id
1 'polypeptide(L)'
;MLAISLTFLVILVFNDREKTSPPTWKKTTSRTKDAVLLASILRLVSALLKTLTGSYSSDTLYALAVAGLLIHLLFCDYSYANGFIVPSPTTKDNGRLAFLGGTMSLNAALFSTVMLSSRLENNSTVFIFLSSSVILFCFYPAARNRMSTSQPVIVTVLVTAGLMFATWILLQSVRERVLFVAVLSTILFVAPAWKAWYLQHRKIRIHGPWDIAHITIKD
;
A
#
# COMPACT_ATOMS: atom_id res chain seq x y z
N MET A 1 19.85 4.71 4.75
CA MET A 1 19.41 3.45 5.38
C MET A 1 17.99 3.05 4.99
N LEU A 2 16.98 3.93 5.06
CA LEU A 2 15.64 3.68 4.47
C LEU A 2 15.69 3.36 2.97
N ALA A 3 16.53 4.06 2.23
CA ALA A 3 16.79 3.78 0.81
C ALA A 3 17.29 2.35 0.56
N ILE A 4 18.02 1.75 1.51
CA ILE A 4 18.60 0.41 1.39
C ILE A 4 17.55 -0.68 1.61
N SER A 5 16.64 -0.47 2.58
CA SER A 5 15.51 -1.38 2.82
C SER A 5 14.48 -1.34 1.67
N LEU A 6 14.32 -0.17 1.07
CA LEU A 6 13.42 0.07 -0.06
C LEU A 6 14.00 -0.50 -1.36
N THR A 7 15.31 -0.36 -1.59
CA THR A 7 16.00 -1.05 -2.68
C THR A 7 15.99 -2.55 -2.48
N PHE A 8 16.04 -3.07 -1.25
CA PHE A 8 15.93 -4.52 -1.00
C PHE A 8 14.54 -5.06 -1.36
N LEU A 9 13.46 -4.33 -1.05
CA LEU A 9 12.11 -4.69 -1.44
C LEU A 9 11.91 -4.59 -2.96
N VAL A 10 12.48 -3.57 -3.61
CA VAL A 10 12.52 -3.45 -5.07
C VAL A 10 13.33 -4.59 -5.68
N ILE A 11 14.49 -4.94 -5.14
CA ILE A 11 15.31 -6.08 -5.59
C ILE A 11 14.53 -7.38 -5.42
N LEU A 12 13.80 -7.62 -4.32
CA LEU A 12 12.98 -8.82 -4.18
C LEU A 12 11.82 -8.87 -5.19
N VAL A 13 11.23 -7.73 -5.53
CA VAL A 13 10.18 -7.62 -6.56
C VAL A 13 10.72 -7.81 -7.98
N PHE A 14 11.96 -7.39 -8.23
CA PHE A 14 12.61 -7.50 -9.54
C PHE A 14 13.39 -8.81 -9.73
N ASN A 15 13.90 -9.44 -8.67
CA ASN A 15 14.73 -10.65 -8.71
C ASN A 15 13.92 -11.91 -9.03
N ASP A 16 12.62 -11.95 -8.70
CA ASP A 16 11.76 -13.10 -9.06
C ASP A 16 11.23 -13.03 -10.51
N ARG A 17 11.42 -11.89 -11.20
CA ARG A 17 11.09 -11.75 -12.63
C ARG A 17 12.12 -12.40 -13.56
N GLU A 18 13.25 -12.86 -13.05
CA GLU A 18 14.38 -13.32 -13.89
C GLU A 18 14.35 -14.82 -14.21
N LYS A 19 13.43 -15.60 -13.62
CA LYS A 19 13.45 -17.06 -13.83
C LYS A 19 12.75 -17.58 -15.09
N THR A 20 12.03 -16.76 -15.88
CA THR A 20 11.22 -17.31 -16.99
C THR A 20 11.26 -16.57 -18.34
N SER A 21 12.12 -15.55 -18.55
CA SER A 21 12.34 -15.02 -19.91
C SER A 21 13.69 -14.34 -20.06
N PRO A 22 14.44 -14.55 -21.16
CA PRO A 22 15.69 -13.82 -21.39
C PRO A 22 15.42 -12.30 -21.47
N PRO A 23 16.28 -11.45 -20.88
CA PRO A 23 16.10 -10.00 -20.92
C PRO A 23 16.24 -9.51 -22.37
N THR A 24 15.12 -9.23 -23.02
CA THR A 24 15.13 -8.56 -24.32
C THR A 24 15.53 -7.09 -24.09
N TRP A 25 16.72 -6.68 -24.52
CA TRP A 25 17.28 -5.33 -24.38
C TRP A 25 16.30 -4.18 -24.73
N LYS A 26 15.37 -4.43 -25.67
CA LYS A 26 14.29 -3.50 -26.05
C LYS A 26 13.30 -3.21 -24.91
N LYS A 27 13.00 -4.18 -24.04
CA LYS A 27 12.09 -4.02 -22.89
C LYS A 27 12.77 -3.36 -21.69
N THR A 28 14.06 -3.59 -21.48
CA THR A 28 14.80 -2.93 -20.40
C THR A 28 14.98 -1.44 -20.71
N THR A 29 15.33 -1.11 -21.95
CA THR A 29 15.51 0.29 -22.38
C THR A 29 14.23 1.11 -22.32
N SER A 30 13.05 0.55 -22.60
CA SER A 30 11.78 1.28 -22.47
C SER A 30 11.42 1.57 -21.00
N ARG A 31 11.63 0.61 -20.09
CA ARG A 31 11.33 0.78 -18.67
C ARG A 31 12.24 1.80 -18.00
N THR A 32 13.51 1.86 -18.40
CA THR A 32 14.42 2.91 -17.93
C THR A 32 13.98 4.28 -18.40
N LYS A 33 13.51 4.42 -19.65
CA LYS A 33 12.97 5.68 -20.16
C LYS A 33 11.74 6.12 -19.36
N ASP A 34 10.80 5.23 -19.10
CA ASP A 34 9.60 5.54 -18.31
C ASP A 34 9.96 5.94 -16.87
N ALA A 35 10.94 5.27 -16.25
CA ALA A 35 11.42 5.62 -14.91
C ALA A 35 12.10 7.00 -14.89
N VAL A 36 12.90 7.32 -15.92
CA VAL A 36 13.54 8.64 -16.07
C VAL A 36 12.51 9.73 -16.32
N LEU A 37 11.49 9.47 -17.14
CA LEU A 37 10.37 10.38 -17.38
C LEU A 37 9.58 10.63 -16.10
N LEU A 38 9.24 9.58 -15.36
CA LEU A 38 8.56 9.68 -14.07
C LEU A 38 9.39 10.50 -13.07
N ALA A 39 10.69 10.22 -12.96
CA ALA A 39 11.59 10.96 -12.08
C ALA A 39 11.68 12.45 -12.46
N SER A 40 11.74 12.74 -13.75
CA SER A 40 11.78 14.12 -14.28
C SER A 40 10.47 14.87 -13.98
N ILE A 41 9.32 14.24 -14.23
CA ILE A 41 8.01 14.81 -13.92
C ILE A 41 7.86 15.06 -12.42
N LEU A 42 8.23 14.09 -11.57
CA LEU A 42 8.18 14.24 -10.11
C LEU A 42 9.07 15.39 -9.63
N ARG A 43 10.24 15.59 -10.25
CA ARG A 43 11.15 16.69 -9.95
C ARG A 43 10.52 18.05 -10.24
N LEU A 44 9.83 18.20 -11.38
CA LEU A 44 9.14 19.43 -11.77
C LEU A 44 7.91 19.70 -10.90
N VAL A 45 7.08 18.67 -10.72
CA VAL A 45 5.86 18.74 -9.91
C VAL A 45 6.19 19.08 -8.44
N SER A 46 7.31 18.59 -7.91
CA SER A 46 7.80 18.93 -6.57
C SER A 46 7.95 20.44 -6.35
N ALA A 47 8.53 21.18 -7.30
CA ALA A 47 8.69 22.62 -7.18
C ALA A 47 7.34 23.36 -7.29
N LEU A 48 6.47 22.92 -8.20
CA LEU A 48 5.13 23.50 -8.40
C LEU A 48 4.20 23.30 -7.19
N LEU A 49 4.27 22.14 -6.55
CA LEU A 49 3.47 21.84 -5.36
C LEU A 49 3.90 22.74 -4.19
N LYS A 50 5.21 22.92 -4.00
CA LYS A 50 5.75 23.77 -2.93
C LYS A 50 5.30 25.22 -3.07
N THR A 51 5.25 25.76 -4.29
CA THR A 51 4.77 27.11 -4.53
C THR A 51 3.25 27.22 -4.35
N LEU A 52 2.48 26.25 -4.84
CA LEU A 52 1.02 26.29 -4.78
C LEU A 52 0.47 26.13 -3.35
N THR A 53 1.09 25.28 -2.54
CA THR A 53 0.65 25.03 -1.16
C THR A 53 1.30 25.95 -0.13
N GLY A 54 2.14 26.90 -0.56
CA GLY A 54 2.82 27.85 0.31
C GLY A 54 1.87 28.78 1.06
N SER A 55 0.76 29.16 0.42
CA SER A 55 -0.24 30.08 0.99
C SER A 55 -1.14 29.45 2.05
N TYR A 56 -1.13 28.12 2.21
CA TYR A 56 -1.89 27.41 3.23
C TYR A 56 -1.08 27.28 4.52
N SER A 57 -1.77 27.29 5.67
CA SER A 57 -1.14 27.03 6.97
C SER A 57 -0.59 25.61 7.05
N SER A 58 0.55 25.45 7.74
CA SER A 58 1.17 24.14 7.99
C SER A 58 0.24 23.18 8.74
N ASP A 59 -0.52 23.68 9.72
CA ASP A 59 -1.42 22.85 10.54
C ASP A 59 -2.54 22.23 9.68
N THR A 60 -3.10 23.01 8.77
CA THR A 60 -4.11 22.53 7.81
C THR A 60 -3.54 21.45 6.90
N LEU A 61 -2.32 21.63 6.40
CA LEU A 61 -1.68 20.65 5.52
C LEU A 61 -1.35 19.35 6.26
N TYR A 62 -0.90 19.43 7.51
CA TYR A 62 -0.68 18.23 8.33
C TYR A 62 -2.01 17.52 8.64
N ALA A 63 -3.06 18.25 8.99
CA ALA A 63 -4.39 17.66 9.21
C ALA A 63 -4.91 16.96 7.95
N LEU A 64 -4.73 17.59 6.79
CA LEU A 64 -5.17 17.06 5.50
C LEU A 64 -4.34 15.85 5.05
N ALA A 65 -3.04 15.83 5.34
CA ALA A 65 -2.18 14.68 5.11
C ALA A 65 -2.56 13.50 6.02
N VAL A 66 -2.86 13.74 7.29
CA VAL A 66 -3.33 12.69 8.21
C VAL A 66 -4.68 12.15 7.74
N ALA A 67 -5.63 13.02 7.37
CA ALA A 67 -6.92 12.61 6.83
C ALA A 67 -6.77 11.77 5.56
N GLY A 68 -5.91 12.17 4.62
CA GLY A 68 -5.66 11.42 3.41
C GLY A 68 -4.97 10.06 3.67
N LEU A 69 -4.07 9.97 4.65
CA LEU A 69 -3.49 8.68 5.06
C LEU A 69 -4.51 7.76 5.75
N LEU A 70 -5.47 8.32 6.49
CA LEU A 70 -6.59 7.56 7.05
C LEU A 70 -7.52 7.05 5.94
N ILE A 71 -7.84 7.89 4.94
CA ILE A 71 -8.61 7.47 3.76
C ILE A 71 -7.84 6.36 3.02
N HIS A 72 -6.53 6.50 2.83
CA HIS A 72 -5.71 5.45 2.24
C HIS A 72 -5.85 4.13 3.02
N LEU A 73 -5.71 4.17 4.35
CA LEU A 73 -5.84 3.01 5.23
C LEU A 73 -7.23 2.36 5.16
N LEU A 74 -8.31 3.15 5.09
CA LEU A 74 -9.68 2.62 5.07
C LEU A 74 -10.08 2.03 3.71
N PHE A 75 -9.63 2.65 2.62
CA PHE A 75 -10.04 2.29 1.25
C PHE A 75 -9.00 1.42 0.52
N CYS A 76 -7.91 1.02 1.18
CA CYS A 76 -6.93 0.12 0.58
C CYS A 76 -7.54 -1.27 0.35
N ASP A 77 -7.36 -1.83 -0.85
CA ASP A 77 -7.79 -3.19 -1.16
C ASP A 77 -6.83 -4.22 -0.54
N TYR A 78 -7.07 -4.53 0.73
CA TYR A 78 -6.32 -5.56 1.46
C TYR A 78 -6.60 -6.98 0.96
N SER A 79 -7.70 -7.19 0.23
CA SER A 79 -8.04 -8.50 -0.32
C SER A 79 -7.13 -8.83 -1.49
N TYR A 80 -6.93 -7.87 -2.39
CA TYR A 80 -5.92 -7.95 -3.42
C TYR A 80 -4.51 -8.04 -2.83
N ALA A 81 -4.13 -7.13 -1.90
CA ALA A 81 -2.78 -7.10 -1.38
C ALA A 81 -2.37 -8.41 -0.68
N ASN A 82 -3.30 -9.14 -0.07
CA ASN A 82 -3.02 -10.43 0.57
C ASN A 82 -3.26 -11.64 -0.35
N GLY A 83 -3.49 -11.45 -1.65
CA GLY A 83 -3.63 -12.56 -2.60
C GLY A 83 -4.91 -13.36 -2.47
N PHE A 84 -5.93 -12.84 -1.78
CA PHE A 84 -7.25 -13.47 -1.70
C PHE A 84 -8.04 -13.31 -3.00
N ILE A 85 -7.74 -12.25 -3.79
CA ILE A 85 -8.30 -12.03 -5.13
C ILE A 85 -7.16 -12.13 -6.14
N VAL A 86 -7.16 -13.21 -6.93
CA VAL A 86 -6.27 -13.34 -8.09
C VAL A 86 -6.97 -12.67 -9.28
N PRO A 87 -6.31 -11.73 -10.00
CA PRO A 87 -6.89 -11.17 -11.22
C PRO A 87 -7.14 -12.29 -12.21
N SER A 88 -8.41 -12.59 -12.48
CA SER A 88 -8.75 -13.61 -13.47
C SER A 88 -8.29 -13.13 -14.85
N PRO A 89 -7.53 -13.92 -15.62
CA PRO A 89 -7.19 -13.60 -17.00
C PRO A 89 -8.41 -13.57 -17.94
N THR A 90 -9.57 -14.07 -17.48
CA THR A 90 -10.76 -14.29 -18.32
C THR A 90 -11.76 -13.13 -18.32
N THR A 91 -11.64 -12.16 -17.40
CA THR A 91 -12.45 -10.95 -17.47
C THR A 91 -11.71 -9.93 -18.31
N LYS A 92 -11.92 -10.00 -19.64
CA LYS A 92 -11.68 -8.89 -20.58
C LYS A 92 -12.60 -7.72 -20.24
N ASP A 93 -12.45 -7.12 -19.06
CA ASP A 93 -13.07 -5.83 -18.81
C ASP A 93 -12.14 -4.76 -19.40
N ASN A 94 -12.25 -4.59 -20.72
CA ASN A 94 -11.88 -3.40 -21.46
C ASN A 94 -10.46 -2.84 -21.21
N GLY A 95 -9.43 -3.69 -21.10
CA GLY A 95 -8.02 -3.25 -21.08
C GLY A 95 -7.67 -2.24 -19.97
N ARG A 96 -8.55 -2.02 -18.99
CA ARG A 96 -8.25 -1.20 -17.84
C ARG A 96 -7.34 -2.02 -16.96
N LEU A 97 -6.07 -1.64 -16.94
CA LEU A 97 -5.18 -1.88 -15.81
C LEU A 97 -5.91 -1.31 -14.59
N ALA A 98 -6.80 -2.10 -13.97
CA ALA A 98 -7.39 -1.71 -12.72
C ALA A 98 -6.19 -1.36 -11.82
N PHE A 99 -6.23 -0.21 -11.16
CA PHE A 99 -5.22 0.04 -10.17
C PHE A 99 -5.58 -0.87 -8.98
N LEU A 100 -4.98 -2.06 -8.91
CA LEU A 100 -5.39 -3.15 -8.02
C LEU A 100 -5.23 -2.79 -6.51
N GLY A 101 -4.67 -1.63 -6.16
CA GLY A 101 -4.65 -1.10 -4.79
C GLY A 101 -5.86 -0.22 -4.40
N GLY A 102 -6.83 -0.02 -5.29
CA GLY A 102 -7.96 0.89 -5.10
C GLY A 102 -7.59 2.34 -5.48
N THR A 103 -8.19 2.86 -6.56
CA THR A 103 -7.88 4.20 -7.10
C THR A 103 -8.02 5.31 -6.06
N MET A 104 -9.03 5.22 -5.21
CA MET A 104 -9.27 6.19 -4.13
C MET A 104 -8.15 6.15 -3.08
N SER A 105 -7.70 4.96 -2.70
CA SER A 105 -6.65 4.76 -1.71
C SER A 105 -5.31 5.29 -2.20
N LEU A 106 -4.91 5.00 -3.45
CA LEU A 106 -3.66 5.54 -4.01
C LEU A 106 -3.72 7.06 -4.14
N ASN A 107 -4.81 7.60 -4.67
CA ASN A 107 -4.96 9.05 -4.83
C ASN A 107 -4.85 9.77 -3.48
N ALA A 108 -5.46 9.22 -2.43
CA ALA A 108 -5.37 9.77 -1.08
C ALA A 108 -3.94 9.72 -0.52
N ALA A 109 -3.20 8.62 -0.74
CA ALA A 109 -1.80 8.52 -0.31
C ALA A 109 -0.86 9.47 -1.06
N LEU A 110 -1.04 9.60 -2.38
CA LEU A 110 -0.26 10.52 -3.20
C LEU A 110 -0.56 11.97 -2.82
N PHE A 111 -1.83 12.30 -2.62
CA PHE A 111 -2.25 13.61 -2.12
C PHE A 111 -1.61 13.93 -0.76
N SER A 112 -1.64 13.00 0.19
CA SER A 112 -1.02 13.17 1.52
C SER A 112 0.49 13.36 1.42
N THR A 113 1.14 12.57 0.55
CA THR A 113 2.57 12.70 0.25
C THR A 113 2.87 14.11 -0.27
N VAL A 114 2.07 14.60 -1.21
CA VAL A 114 2.21 15.94 -1.78
C VAL A 114 2.11 17.02 -0.69
N MET A 115 1.09 16.95 0.17
CA MET A 115 0.91 17.89 1.28
C MET A 115 2.14 17.91 2.22
N LEU A 116 2.62 16.74 2.66
CA LEU A 116 3.77 16.63 3.56
C LEU A 116 5.08 17.06 2.89
N SER A 117 5.25 16.74 1.61
CA SER A 117 6.44 17.08 0.85
C SER A 117 6.66 18.59 0.70
N SER A 118 5.57 19.37 0.66
CA SER A 118 5.63 20.83 0.52
C SER A 118 6.34 21.53 1.68
N ARG A 119 6.38 20.91 2.87
CA ARG A 119 6.98 21.46 4.09
C ARG A 119 8.44 21.06 4.28
N LEU A 120 8.99 20.24 3.40
CA LEU A 120 10.41 19.93 3.39
C LEU A 120 11.21 21.10 2.78
N GLU A 121 12.25 21.51 3.48
CA GLU A 121 13.09 22.66 3.09
C GLU A 121 13.91 22.34 1.83
N ASN A 122 14.54 21.16 1.79
CA ASN A 122 15.50 20.77 0.77
C ASN A 122 14.85 20.01 -0.40
N ASN A 123 15.05 20.49 -1.63
CA ASN A 123 14.55 19.86 -2.85
C ASN A 123 15.05 18.41 -3.04
N SER A 124 16.26 18.08 -2.55
CA SER A 124 16.78 16.72 -2.60
C SER A 124 16.02 15.79 -1.66
N THR A 125 15.70 16.26 -0.45
CA THR A 125 14.89 15.51 0.52
C THR A 125 13.47 15.30 0.00
N VAL A 126 12.88 16.31 -0.65
CA VAL A 126 11.56 16.19 -1.29
C VAL A 126 11.56 15.11 -2.37
N PHE A 127 12.58 15.07 -3.21
CA PHE A 127 12.71 14.05 -4.25
C PHE A 127 12.82 12.63 -3.67
N ILE A 128 13.67 12.45 -2.65
CA ILE A 128 13.84 11.16 -1.96
C ILE A 128 12.52 10.75 -1.29
N PHE A 129 11.82 11.69 -0.67
CA PHE A 129 10.54 11.44 -0.02
C PHE A 129 9.46 11.03 -1.03
N LEU A 130 9.26 11.79 -2.10
CA LEU A 130 8.29 11.48 -3.16
C LEU A 130 8.56 10.13 -3.84
N SER A 131 9.82 9.87 -4.21
CA SER A 131 10.22 8.59 -4.80
C SER A 131 9.98 7.42 -3.84
N SER A 132 10.28 7.60 -2.56
CA SER A 132 10.01 6.60 -1.53
C SER A 132 8.51 6.33 -1.37
N SER A 133 7.69 7.37 -1.35
CA SER A 133 6.23 7.25 -1.29
C SER A 133 5.65 6.53 -2.50
N VAL A 134 6.17 6.78 -3.71
CA VAL A 134 5.75 6.04 -4.91
C VAL A 134 6.07 4.56 -4.75
N ILE A 135 7.25 4.19 -4.27
CA ILE A 135 7.60 2.78 -4.03
C ILE A 135 6.70 2.17 -2.95
N LEU A 136 6.44 2.88 -1.86
CA LEU A 136 5.62 2.41 -0.75
C LEU A 136 4.13 2.30 -1.07
N PHE A 137 3.54 3.22 -1.83
CA PHE A 137 2.09 3.22 -2.07
C PHE A 137 1.70 2.63 -3.42
N CYS A 138 2.54 2.78 -4.45
CA CYS A 138 2.25 2.27 -5.79
C CYS A 138 2.75 0.84 -5.98
N PHE A 139 3.99 0.55 -5.57
CA PHE A 139 4.62 -0.75 -5.86
C PHE A 139 4.41 -1.78 -4.75
N TYR A 140 4.36 -1.37 -3.48
CA TYR A 140 4.21 -2.28 -2.36
C TYR A 140 2.94 -3.16 -2.42
N PRO A 141 1.73 -2.67 -2.79
CA PRO A 141 0.55 -3.53 -2.85
C PRO A 141 0.71 -4.69 -3.83
N ALA A 142 1.31 -4.43 -4.99
CA ALA A 142 1.62 -5.46 -5.98
C ALA A 142 2.70 -6.43 -5.48
N ALA A 143 3.75 -5.92 -4.82
CA ALA A 143 4.80 -6.73 -4.20
C ALA A 143 4.25 -7.67 -3.13
N ARG A 144 3.37 -7.14 -2.27
CA ARG A 144 2.73 -7.84 -1.16
C ARG A 144 1.79 -8.93 -1.67
N ASN A 145 0.99 -8.64 -2.70
CA ASN A 145 0.14 -9.63 -3.35
C ASN A 145 0.97 -10.82 -3.86
N ARG A 146 2.06 -10.54 -4.58
CA ARG A 146 2.95 -11.60 -5.10
C ARG A 146 3.57 -12.43 -3.99
N MET A 147 4.07 -11.78 -2.94
CA MET A 147 4.64 -12.47 -1.79
C MET A 147 3.60 -13.39 -1.13
N SER A 148 2.37 -12.90 -0.96
CA SER A 148 1.29 -13.70 -0.36
C SER A 148 0.86 -14.88 -1.24
N THR A 149 0.87 -14.72 -2.57
CA THR A 149 0.48 -15.79 -3.50
C THR A 149 1.57 -16.84 -3.76
N SER A 150 2.84 -16.43 -3.68
CA SER A 150 3.97 -17.25 -4.13
C SER A 150 4.83 -17.80 -3.00
N GLN A 151 4.78 -17.21 -1.81
CA GLN A 151 5.61 -17.59 -0.67
C GLN A 151 4.73 -18.06 0.50
N PRO A 152 5.28 -18.89 1.41
CA PRO A 152 4.57 -19.26 2.62
C PRO A 152 4.25 -18.04 3.48
N VAL A 153 3.09 -18.06 4.16
CA VAL A 153 2.59 -16.96 5.00
C VAL A 153 3.63 -16.47 6.02
N ILE A 154 4.47 -17.37 6.56
CA ILE A 154 5.53 -17.01 7.51
C ILE A 154 6.51 -15.98 6.94
N VAL A 155 6.83 -16.04 5.64
CA VAL A 155 7.74 -15.09 4.99
C VAL A 155 7.10 -13.70 4.98
N THR A 156 5.82 -13.61 4.63
CA THR A 156 5.07 -12.35 4.63
C THR A 156 4.95 -11.75 6.04
N VAL A 157 4.76 -12.59 7.06
CA VAL A 157 4.74 -12.17 8.46
C VAL A 157 6.10 -11.65 8.90
N LEU A 158 7.19 -12.37 8.59
CA LEU A 158 8.56 -11.96 8.93
C LEU A 158 8.95 -10.65 8.25
N VAL A 159 8.61 -10.46 6.96
CA VAL A 159 8.85 -9.20 6.25
C VAL A 159 8.07 -8.06 6.90
N THR A 160 6.80 -8.29 7.29
CA THR A 160 6.00 -7.27 7.96
C THR A 160 6.58 -6.92 9.34
N ALA A 161 6.99 -7.92 10.12
CA ALA A 161 7.63 -7.74 11.42
C ALA A 161 8.97 -7.00 11.30
N GLY A 162 9.80 -7.38 10.32
CA GLY A 162 11.06 -6.71 10.02
C GLY A 162 10.87 -5.25 9.62
N LEU A 163 9.86 -4.95 8.81
CA LEU A 163 9.51 -3.56 8.46
C LEU A 163 9.07 -2.79 9.71
N MET A 164 8.16 -3.32 10.53
CA MET A 164 7.72 -2.66 11.78
C MET A 164 8.90 -2.37 12.73
N PHE A 165 9.81 -3.34 12.88
CA PHE A 165 11.00 -3.18 13.72
C PHE A 165 11.97 -2.15 13.16
N ALA A 166 12.17 -2.13 11.83
CA ALA A 166 12.99 -1.12 11.18
C ALA A 166 12.39 0.29 11.39
N THR A 167 11.07 0.46 11.25
CA THR A 167 10.43 1.76 11.52
C THR A 167 10.66 2.18 12.97
N TRP A 168 10.48 1.28 13.93
CA TRP A 168 10.70 1.56 15.34
C TRP A 168 12.11 2.09 15.64
N ILE A 169 13.15 1.47 15.06
CA ILE A 169 14.54 1.91 15.23
C ILE A 169 14.76 3.30 14.63
N LEU A 170 14.14 3.58 13.48
CA LEU A 170 14.34 4.84 12.76
C LEU A 170 13.66 6.05 13.42
N LEU A 171 12.58 5.84 14.18
CA LEU A 171 11.92 6.91 14.93
C LEU A 171 12.85 7.42 16.04
N GLN A 172 13.13 8.72 16.00
CA GLN A 172 14.11 9.36 16.89
C GLN A 172 13.45 9.83 18.19
N SER A 173 12.21 10.33 18.13
CA SER A 173 11.54 10.86 19.31
C SER A 173 10.71 9.81 20.05
N VAL A 174 10.64 9.93 21.38
CA VAL A 174 9.79 9.06 22.21
C VAL A 174 8.32 9.24 21.86
N ARG A 175 7.89 10.46 21.54
CA ARG A 175 6.51 10.78 21.15
C ARG A 175 6.11 10.04 19.88
N GLU A 176 6.96 10.05 18.86
CA GLU A 176 6.75 9.28 17.63
C GLU A 176 6.62 7.78 17.90
N ARG A 177 7.49 7.22 18.74
CA ARG A 177 7.47 5.79 19.11
C ARG A 177 6.17 5.41 19.81
N VAL A 178 5.73 6.22 20.77
CA VAL A 178 4.45 6.00 21.47
C VAL A 178 3.28 6.06 20.50
N LEU A 179 3.24 7.06 19.61
CA LEU A 179 2.19 7.16 18.59
C LEU A 179 2.20 5.96 17.64
N PHE A 180 3.38 5.51 17.21
CA PHE A 180 3.51 4.34 16.34
C PHE A 180 2.97 3.07 16.99
N VAL A 181 3.30 2.81 18.25
CA VAL A 181 2.77 1.66 19.00
C VAL A 181 1.27 1.79 19.24
N ALA A 182 0.77 2.99 19.53
CA ALA A 182 -0.66 3.23 19.68
C ALA A 182 -1.44 2.93 18.39
N VAL A 183 -0.93 3.37 17.23
CA VAL A 183 -1.54 3.07 15.93
C VAL A 183 -1.46 1.58 15.61
N LEU A 184 -0.29 0.93 15.80
CA LEU A 184 -0.13 -0.50 15.56
C LEU A 184 -1.04 -1.35 16.44
N SER A 185 -1.11 -1.06 17.74
CA SER A 185 -1.98 -1.79 18.66
C SER A 185 -3.46 -1.63 18.32
N THR A 186 -3.87 -0.44 17.85
CA THR A 186 -5.22 -0.21 17.34
C THR A 186 -5.52 -1.10 16.13
N ILE A 187 -4.60 -1.18 15.17
CA ILE A 187 -4.80 -1.99 13.96
C ILE A 187 -4.76 -3.49 14.28
N LEU A 188 -3.86 -3.94 15.15
CA LEU A 188 -3.63 -5.36 15.43
C LEU A 188 -4.64 -5.96 16.42
N PHE A 189 -5.09 -5.20 17.41
CA PHE A 189 -5.94 -5.72 18.49
C PHE A 189 -7.34 -5.14 18.44
N VAL A 190 -7.45 -3.81 18.35
CA VAL A 190 -8.77 -3.13 18.44
C VAL A 190 -9.61 -3.45 17.21
N ALA A 191 -9.05 -3.37 16.00
CA ALA A 191 -9.83 -3.65 14.78
C ALA A 191 -10.33 -5.11 14.69
N PRO A 192 -9.53 -6.15 14.96
CA PRO A 192 -10.04 -7.52 15.03
C PRO A 192 -11.01 -7.76 16.18
N ALA A 193 -10.75 -7.21 17.37
CA ALA A 193 -11.66 -7.33 18.51
C ALA A 193 -13.02 -6.69 18.20
N TRP A 194 -13.03 -5.51 17.57
CA TRP A 194 -14.25 -4.86 17.09
C TRP A 194 -14.99 -5.72 16.06
N LYS A 195 -14.29 -6.29 15.07
CA LYS A 195 -14.92 -7.20 14.09
C LYS A 195 -15.46 -8.46 14.74
N ALA A 196 -14.73 -9.07 15.65
CA ALA A 196 -15.14 -10.29 16.35
C ALA A 196 -16.35 -10.03 17.27
N TRP A 197 -16.32 -8.95 18.04
CA TRP A 197 -17.36 -8.67 19.02
C TRP A 197 -18.57 -7.97 18.42
N TYR A 198 -18.40 -6.94 17.59
CA TYR A 198 -19.53 -6.17 17.07
C TYR A 198 -20.11 -6.79 15.79
N LEU A 199 -19.27 -7.13 14.82
CA LEU A 199 -19.74 -7.56 13.49
C LEU A 199 -20.22 -9.02 13.47
N GLN A 200 -19.58 -9.94 14.21
CA GLN A 200 -20.02 -11.34 14.22
C GLN A 200 -21.35 -11.51 14.98
N HIS A 201 -21.55 -10.79 16.09
CA HIS A 201 -22.77 -10.92 16.90
C HIS A 201 -24.02 -10.39 16.19
N ARG A 202 -23.88 -9.44 15.25
CA ARG A 202 -24.99 -8.89 14.46
C ARG A 202 -25.14 -9.55 13.09
N LYS A 203 -24.44 -10.65 12.81
CA LYS A 203 -24.57 -11.37 11.56
C LYS A 203 -25.89 -12.14 11.54
N ILE A 204 -26.88 -11.62 10.83
CA ILE A 204 -28.12 -12.33 10.54
C ILE A 204 -27.81 -13.40 9.48
N ARG A 205 -27.92 -14.69 9.84
CA ARG A 205 -27.92 -15.77 8.84
C ARG A 205 -29.31 -15.86 8.24
N ILE A 206 -29.42 -15.57 6.95
CA ILE A 206 -30.63 -15.79 6.18
C ILE A 206 -30.60 -17.25 5.74
N HIS A 207 -31.42 -18.10 6.36
CA HIS A 207 -31.60 -19.48 5.93
C HIS A 207 -32.72 -19.53 4.88
N GLY A 208 -32.41 -20.09 3.71
CA GLY A 208 -33.41 -20.40 2.69
C GLY A 208 -33.96 -21.82 2.86
N PRO A 209 -35.16 -22.12 2.34
CA PRO A 209 -35.72 -23.48 2.34
C PRO A 209 -34.89 -24.50 1.54
N TRP A 210 -33.84 -24.05 0.84
CA TRP A 210 -32.92 -24.85 0.04
C TRP A 210 -31.58 -25.14 0.76
N ASP A 211 -31.38 -24.62 1.98
CA ASP A 211 -30.08 -24.59 2.67
C ASP A 211 -29.77 -25.88 3.46
N ILE A 212 -30.79 -26.72 3.72
CA ILE A 212 -30.64 -27.99 4.45
C ILE A 212 -31.37 -29.08 3.68
N ALA A 213 -30.66 -30.16 3.32
CA ALA A 213 -31.27 -31.32 2.71
C ALA A 213 -32.15 -32.04 3.73
N HIS A 214 -33.46 -32.08 3.50
CA HIS A 214 -34.40 -32.86 4.30
C HIS A 214 -34.44 -34.30 3.76
N ILE A 215 -34.02 -35.27 4.58
CA ILE A 215 -34.15 -36.69 4.24
C ILE A 215 -35.60 -37.11 4.50
N THR A 216 -36.33 -37.47 3.45
CA THR A 216 -37.66 -38.07 3.56
C THR A 216 -37.53 -39.58 3.44
N ILE A 217 -37.83 -40.29 4.53
CA ILE A 217 -37.94 -41.76 4.52
C ILE A 217 -39.36 -42.07 4.05
N LYS A 218 -39.50 -42.93 3.03
CA LYS A 218 -40.78 -43.33 2.47
C LYS A 218 -41.16 -44.68 3.08
N ASP A 219 -42.24 -44.69 3.86
CA ASP A 219 -42.84 -45.91 4.42
C ASP A 219 -43.45 -46.80 3.31
#